data_AF-K4BZD2-F1
#
_entry.id   AF-K4BZD2-F1
#
_cell.length_a   1.000
_cell.length_b   1.000
_cell.length_c   1.000
_cell.angle_alpha   90.00
_cell.angle_beta   90.00
_cell.angle_gamma   90.00
#
_symmetry.space_group_name_H-M   'P 1'
#
loop_
_entity.id
_entity.type
_entity.pdbx_description
1 polymer ?
#
loop_
_entity_poly.entity_id
_entity_poly.type
_entity_poly.pdbx_seq_one_letter_code
_entity_poly.pdbx_strand_id
1 'polypeptide(L)'
;MVRRLRKPQNAKRKNKSDLVASKVWEAGVDKLEEGEELQCEPSAYNALHAFHIGWPCMSFDVLWDSLGMVRTEFSHTPYCVAGTQADKRASNSIGIFKLSNISGKRRDLVPTKTGDDDNMDSESCDNDDDNEEKEVEVVLQVWDFSSHLNALAEAESDRSQGASAVSNHSPLFKFGEHKDEGYAIDWSPHIPGRLVSGDCKNSIHLWEPTSDTTWNVEDPFIGHSASVEDFQWSPVDPCVLASCSVDGSIKIWDTRKKRSPTATMKAHKTDVNVISWNRGASCMLASGSDDGAFSIQDLRVVKCGLNRDEEEQAEFKVKMKEQVNVPKDLPPQLLFIHQGHKDLKELQWHPQIPGMVISTAADGFNILMPSNIENFLPA
;
A
#
# COMPACT_ATOMS: atom_id res chain seq x y z
N MET A 1 -10.04 -18.95 0.60
CA MET A 1 -9.12 -20.06 0.93
C MET A 1 -9.93 -21.32 1.20
N VAL A 2 -9.33 -22.49 1.38
CA VAL A 2 -10.03 -23.71 1.80
C VAL A 2 -9.39 -24.30 3.06
N ARG A 3 -10.19 -24.90 3.92
CA ARG A 3 -9.71 -25.61 5.12
C ARG A 3 -9.11 -26.95 4.74
N ARG A 4 -7.96 -27.29 5.33
CA ARG A 4 -7.39 -28.65 5.26
C ARG A 4 -6.75 -29.07 6.58
N LEU A 5 -6.90 -30.35 6.91
CA LEU A 5 -6.19 -30.98 8.02
C LEU A 5 -4.69 -31.06 7.73
N ARG A 6 -3.87 -30.69 8.72
CA ARG A 6 -2.41 -30.77 8.67
C ARG A 6 -2.00 -32.24 8.49
N LYS A 7 -1.26 -32.54 7.41
CA LYS A 7 -0.77 -33.92 7.20
C LYS A 7 0.26 -34.26 8.28
N PRO A 8 0.10 -35.34 9.06
CA PRO A 8 1.14 -35.75 10.00
C PRO A 8 2.41 -36.15 9.23
N GLN A 9 3.58 -35.77 9.75
CA GLN A 9 4.89 -35.91 9.09
C GLN A 9 5.32 -37.36 8.75
N ASN A 10 4.51 -38.38 9.06
CA ASN A 10 4.81 -39.80 8.79
C ASN A 10 3.62 -40.63 8.26
N ALA A 11 2.71 -40.05 7.47
CA ALA A 11 1.64 -40.84 6.83
C ALA A 11 2.10 -41.45 5.48
N LYS A 12 2.25 -42.78 5.45
CA LYS A 12 2.40 -43.56 4.21
C LYS A 12 1.29 -43.21 3.21
N ARG A 13 1.65 -43.04 1.93
CA ARG A 13 0.72 -42.82 0.80
C ARG A 13 -0.47 -43.80 0.87
N LYS A 14 -1.62 -43.33 1.35
CA LYS A 14 -2.92 -43.98 1.14
C LYS A 14 -3.54 -43.48 -0.17
N ASN A 15 -4.35 -44.34 -0.77
CA ASN A 15 -4.89 -44.25 -2.13
C ASN A 15 -5.59 -42.93 -2.45
N LYS A 16 -5.56 -42.58 -3.74
CA LYS A 16 -6.08 -41.36 -4.40
C LYS A 16 -7.61 -41.13 -4.28
N SER A 17 -8.35 -41.90 -3.47
CA SER A 17 -9.82 -41.90 -3.45
C SER A 17 -10.46 -41.20 -2.24
N ASP A 18 -9.70 -40.78 -1.22
CA ASP A 18 -10.26 -40.10 -0.03
C ASP A 18 -9.88 -38.62 0.01
N LEU A 19 -10.10 -37.89 -1.09
CA LEU A 19 -10.08 -36.43 -1.05
C LEU A 19 -11.32 -35.96 -0.30
N VAL A 20 -11.18 -35.76 1.02
CA VAL A 20 -12.15 -35.02 1.84
C VAL A 20 -12.48 -33.72 1.09
N ALA A 21 -13.76 -33.48 0.83
CA ALA A 21 -14.23 -32.29 0.15
C ALA A 21 -13.72 -31.06 0.92
N SER A 22 -12.87 -30.26 0.29
CA SER A 22 -12.35 -29.05 0.90
C SER A 22 -13.46 -27.99 0.91
N LYS A 23 -13.94 -27.63 2.11
CA LYS A 23 -14.92 -26.55 2.29
C LYS A 23 -14.21 -25.21 2.10
N VAL A 24 -14.84 -24.29 1.36
CA VAL A 24 -14.40 -22.88 1.27
C VAL A 24 -14.41 -22.32 2.68
N TRP A 25 -13.29 -21.71 3.06
CA TRP A 25 -13.17 -21.03 4.33
C TRP A 25 -13.69 -19.61 4.18
N GLU A 26 -14.63 -19.25 5.04
CA GLU A 26 -15.23 -17.92 5.13
C GLU A 26 -14.72 -17.21 6.39
N ALA A 27 -13.99 -16.12 6.20
CA ALA A 27 -13.49 -15.33 7.32
C ALA A 27 -14.66 -14.85 8.20
N GLY A 28 -14.53 -14.98 9.53
CA GLY A 28 -15.58 -14.60 10.49
C GLY A 28 -16.71 -15.60 10.68
N VAL A 29 -17.02 -16.44 9.69
CA VAL A 29 -18.07 -17.49 9.78
C VAL A 29 -17.49 -18.79 10.34
N ASP A 30 -16.25 -19.07 9.96
CA ASP A 30 -15.73 -20.40 9.92
C ASP A 30 -14.52 -20.46 10.91
N LYS A 31 -14.67 -21.09 12.08
CA LYS A 31 -13.56 -21.30 13.06
C LYS A 31 -12.59 -22.42 12.62
N LEU A 32 -11.29 -22.16 12.62
CA LEU A 32 -10.28 -23.22 12.42
C LEU A 32 -10.22 -24.13 13.64
N GLU A 33 -10.35 -25.44 13.42
CA GLU A 33 -10.18 -26.42 14.49
C GLU A 33 -8.69 -26.74 14.73
N GLU A 34 -8.36 -27.32 15.89
CA GLU A 34 -6.98 -27.67 16.26
C GLU A 34 -6.37 -28.63 15.23
N GLY A 35 -5.36 -28.17 14.51
CA GLY A 35 -4.70 -28.95 13.44
C GLY A 35 -5.27 -28.73 12.03
N GLU A 36 -6.22 -27.80 11.84
CA GLU A 36 -6.57 -27.28 10.52
C GLU A 36 -5.65 -26.12 10.11
N GLU A 37 -5.34 -26.04 8.82
CA GLU A 37 -4.64 -24.90 8.21
C GLU A 37 -5.41 -24.39 6.99
N LEU A 38 -5.33 -23.09 6.74
CA LEU A 38 -5.86 -22.49 5.52
C LEU A 38 -4.88 -22.73 4.39
N GLN A 39 -5.38 -23.28 3.29
CA GLN A 39 -4.62 -23.39 2.05
C GLN A 39 -5.27 -22.55 0.96
N CYS A 40 -4.44 -21.86 0.18
CA CYS A 40 -4.89 -21.20 -1.03
C CYS A 40 -5.48 -22.25 -1.98
N GLU A 41 -6.72 -22.03 -2.42
CA GLU A 41 -7.34 -22.92 -3.38
C GLU A 41 -6.77 -22.60 -4.77
N PRO A 42 -6.05 -23.52 -5.45
CA PRO A 42 -5.45 -23.22 -6.76
C PRO A 42 -6.50 -22.89 -7.82
N SER A 43 -7.77 -23.22 -7.57
CA SER A 43 -8.89 -22.87 -8.43
C SER A 43 -9.29 -21.40 -8.31
N ALA A 44 -8.95 -20.67 -7.24
CA ALA A 44 -9.30 -19.26 -7.11
C ALA A 44 -8.40 -18.34 -7.94
N TYR A 45 -7.25 -18.82 -8.41
CA TYR A 45 -6.22 -18.02 -9.07
C TYR A 45 -6.04 -18.41 -10.53
N ASN A 46 -5.81 -17.42 -11.41
CA ASN A 46 -5.35 -17.68 -12.77
C ASN A 46 -3.86 -18.07 -12.77
N ALA A 47 -3.07 -17.48 -11.88
CA ALA A 47 -1.68 -17.86 -11.60
C ALA A 47 -1.40 -17.63 -10.10
N LEU A 48 -0.71 -18.59 -9.46
CA LEU A 48 -0.21 -18.47 -8.10
C LEU A 48 1.21 -19.04 -8.08
N HIS A 49 2.19 -18.18 -7.80
CA HIS A 49 3.60 -18.54 -7.74
C HIS A 49 4.17 -18.04 -6.42
N ALA A 50 5.06 -18.82 -5.83
CA ALA A 50 5.75 -18.47 -4.60
C ALA A 50 7.26 -18.66 -4.81
N PHE A 51 8.03 -17.68 -4.36
CA PHE A 51 9.48 -17.71 -4.38
C PHE A 51 10.01 -17.07 -3.10
N HIS A 52 11.26 -17.36 -2.76
CA HIS A 52 11.90 -16.83 -1.55
C HIS A 52 13.20 -16.13 -1.95
N ILE A 53 13.45 -14.99 -1.33
CA ILE A 53 14.62 -14.13 -1.59
C ILE A 53 15.61 -14.10 -0.42
N GLY A 54 15.46 -15.04 0.52
CA GLY A 54 16.36 -15.26 1.64
C GLY A 54 15.84 -14.66 2.94
N TRP A 55 15.79 -13.33 3.01
CA TRP A 55 15.28 -12.60 4.18
C TRP A 55 13.86 -12.05 3.93
N PRO A 56 13.07 -11.81 4.99
CA PRO A 56 11.85 -11.04 4.90
C PRO A 56 12.12 -9.66 4.29
N CYS A 57 11.12 -9.11 3.59
CA CYS A 57 11.18 -7.78 3.03
C CYS A 57 10.05 -6.94 3.58
N MET A 58 10.39 -5.78 4.12
CA MET A 58 9.41 -4.79 4.60
C MET A 58 8.83 -3.96 3.47
N SER A 59 9.52 -3.90 2.33
CA SER A 59 9.05 -3.19 1.15
C SER A 59 9.34 -4.01 -0.10
N PHE A 60 8.43 -3.93 -1.05
CA PHE A 60 8.66 -4.35 -2.42
C PHE A 60 7.87 -3.44 -3.37
N ASP A 61 8.36 -3.29 -4.59
CA ASP A 61 7.64 -2.58 -5.65
C ASP A 61 7.83 -3.29 -6.99
N VAL A 62 6.87 -3.09 -7.90
CA VAL A 62 6.88 -3.64 -9.26
C VAL A 62 7.38 -2.56 -10.22
N LEU A 63 8.55 -2.80 -10.80
CA LEU A 63 9.18 -1.87 -11.73
C LEU A 63 8.45 -1.86 -13.07
N TRP A 64 8.39 -0.67 -13.67
CA TRP A 64 7.77 -0.48 -14.98
C TRP A 64 8.65 -1.09 -16.06
N ASP A 65 8.02 -1.84 -16.97
CA ASP A 65 8.66 -2.47 -18.11
C ASP A 65 8.14 -1.88 -19.43
N SER A 66 8.82 -2.22 -20.53
CA SER A 66 8.41 -1.83 -21.88
C SER A 66 7.61 -2.93 -22.60
N LEU A 67 7.08 -3.92 -21.88
CA LEU A 67 6.38 -5.09 -22.43
C LEU A 67 4.89 -4.82 -22.72
N GLY A 68 4.45 -3.57 -22.59
CA GLY A 68 3.12 -3.09 -22.92
C GLY A 68 2.18 -2.97 -21.72
N MET A 69 1.21 -2.06 -21.84
CA MET A 69 0.15 -1.87 -20.85
C MET A 69 -0.95 -2.91 -21.03
N VAL A 70 -1.51 -3.42 -19.92
CA VAL A 70 -2.66 -4.35 -19.92
C VAL A 70 -2.34 -5.73 -20.55
N ARG A 71 -1.38 -6.44 -19.97
CA ARG A 71 -1.02 -7.80 -20.39
C ARG A 71 -2.06 -8.78 -19.88
N THR A 72 -2.87 -9.35 -20.77
CA THR A 72 -3.95 -10.31 -20.44
C THR A 72 -3.62 -11.76 -20.81
N GLU A 73 -2.58 -11.98 -21.61
CA GLU A 73 -2.17 -13.29 -22.08
C GLU A 73 -0.84 -13.72 -21.48
N PHE A 74 -0.77 -14.96 -21.02
CA PHE A 74 0.46 -15.59 -20.55
C PHE A 74 1.40 -15.88 -21.73
N SER A 75 2.72 -15.87 -21.55
CA SER A 75 3.45 -15.73 -20.29
C SER A 75 3.67 -14.29 -19.85
N HIS A 76 3.69 -14.03 -18.54
CA HIS A 76 4.08 -12.74 -17.97
C HIS A 76 5.52 -12.71 -17.49
N THR A 77 6.09 -11.50 -17.46
CA THR A 77 7.41 -11.22 -16.88
C THR A 77 7.36 -9.87 -16.15
N PRO A 78 7.30 -9.85 -14.81
CA PRO A 78 7.48 -8.64 -14.02
C PRO A 78 8.93 -8.49 -13.53
N TYR A 79 9.30 -7.24 -13.31
CA TYR A 79 10.52 -6.84 -12.61
C TYR A 79 10.12 -6.26 -11.25
N CYS A 80 10.83 -6.64 -10.19
CA CYS A 80 10.51 -6.22 -8.82
C CYS A 80 11.77 -5.73 -8.11
N VAL A 81 11.61 -4.81 -7.17
CA VAL A 81 12.65 -4.41 -6.21
C VAL A 81 12.14 -4.69 -4.80
N ALA A 82 13.01 -5.11 -3.88
CA ALA A 82 12.66 -5.30 -2.47
C ALA A 82 13.86 -5.05 -1.55
N GLY A 83 13.62 -4.45 -0.39
CA GLY A 83 14.62 -4.26 0.67
C GLY A 83 14.51 -5.36 1.73
N THR A 84 15.60 -6.02 2.09
CA THR A 84 15.58 -7.07 3.12
C THR A 84 15.61 -6.50 4.54
N GLN A 85 14.99 -7.22 5.48
CA GLN A 85 15.12 -7.03 6.92
C GLN A 85 15.80 -8.28 7.52
N ALA A 86 17.12 -8.20 7.66
CA ALA A 86 17.95 -9.25 8.26
C ALA A 86 18.27 -8.90 9.72
N ASP A 87 18.56 -9.93 10.53
CA ASP A 87 18.93 -9.79 11.95
C ASP A 87 20.13 -8.87 12.20
N LYS A 88 20.99 -8.72 11.18
CA LYS A 88 22.19 -7.88 11.22
C LYS A 88 22.14 -6.84 10.12
N ARG A 89 22.42 -5.58 10.48
CA ARG A 89 22.52 -4.46 9.54
C ARG A 89 23.39 -4.76 8.31
N ALA A 90 24.56 -5.37 8.51
CA ALA A 90 25.50 -5.68 7.43
C ALA A 90 25.01 -6.78 6.47
N SER A 91 23.95 -7.51 6.84
CA SER A 91 23.33 -8.53 6.01
C SER A 91 22.15 -8.00 5.20
N ASN A 92 21.76 -6.73 5.38
CA ASN A 92 20.72 -6.11 4.58
C ASN A 92 21.19 -5.84 3.15
N SER A 93 20.30 -6.05 2.20
CA SER A 93 20.52 -5.82 0.78
C SER A 93 19.24 -5.33 0.12
N ILE A 94 19.39 -4.59 -0.97
CA ILE A 94 18.30 -4.29 -1.89
C ILE A 94 18.43 -5.26 -3.05
N GLY A 95 17.38 -6.05 -3.27
CA GLY A 95 17.33 -7.02 -4.35
C GLY A 95 16.49 -6.51 -5.51
N ILE A 96 16.95 -6.75 -6.74
CA ILE A 96 16.18 -6.54 -7.96
C ILE A 96 16.02 -7.89 -8.64
N PHE A 97 14.80 -8.19 -9.04
CA PHE A 97 14.42 -9.52 -9.49
C PHE A 97 13.65 -9.44 -10.80
N LYS A 98 13.93 -10.38 -11.71
CA LYS A 98 13.14 -10.63 -12.92
C LYS A 98 12.47 -11.98 -12.78
N LEU A 99 11.14 -12.01 -12.75
CA LEU A 99 10.38 -13.26 -12.72
C LEU A 99 9.97 -13.61 -14.14
N SER A 100 10.68 -14.50 -14.81
CA SER A 100 10.39 -14.88 -16.20
C SER A 100 9.50 -16.11 -16.31
N ASN A 101 8.82 -16.27 -17.44
CA ASN A 101 8.03 -17.46 -17.76
C ASN A 101 6.89 -17.76 -16.76
N ILE A 102 6.28 -16.71 -16.19
CA ILE A 102 5.08 -16.86 -15.35
C ILE A 102 3.93 -17.37 -16.21
N SER A 103 3.54 -18.61 -15.98
CA SER A 103 2.41 -19.27 -16.65
C SER A 103 1.16 -19.32 -15.75
N GLY A 104 0.00 -19.45 -16.39
CA GLY A 104 -1.29 -19.54 -15.70
C GLY A 104 -2.39 -20.12 -16.59
N LYS A 105 -3.61 -20.12 -16.07
CA LYS A 105 -4.81 -20.64 -16.73
C LYS A 105 -5.67 -19.48 -17.23
N ARG A 106 -6.21 -19.59 -18.45
CA ARG A 106 -7.24 -18.68 -18.98
C ARG A 106 -8.62 -19.17 -18.51
N ARG A 107 -9.44 -18.27 -17.96
CA ARG A 107 -10.83 -18.56 -17.58
C ARG A 107 -11.78 -17.55 -18.20
N ASP A 108 -12.95 -18.02 -18.60
CA ASP A 108 -14.10 -17.17 -18.92
C ASP A 108 -14.77 -16.71 -17.62
N LEU A 109 -15.34 -15.50 -17.63
CA LEU A 109 -15.96 -14.84 -16.48
C LEU A 109 -17.14 -15.68 -15.93
N VAL A 110 -17.16 -15.93 -14.63
CA VAL A 110 -18.21 -16.70 -13.95
C VAL A 110 -19.20 -15.75 -13.25
N PRO A 111 -20.53 -15.98 -13.35
CA PRO A 111 -21.54 -15.11 -12.73
C PRO A 111 -21.66 -15.27 -11.20
N THR A 112 -21.99 -14.16 -10.54
CA THR A 112 -22.16 -13.99 -9.09
C THR A 112 -23.46 -14.57 -8.52
N LYS A 113 -23.39 -15.15 -7.31
CA LYS A 113 -24.53 -15.29 -6.40
C LYS A 113 -24.14 -14.88 -4.98
N THR A 114 -25.06 -14.17 -4.35
CA THR A 114 -25.01 -13.51 -3.03
C THR A 114 -25.67 -14.35 -1.94
N GLY A 115 -25.28 -14.14 -0.68
CA GLY A 115 -25.99 -14.64 0.52
C GLY A 115 -25.42 -14.01 1.81
N ASP A 116 -26.31 -13.70 2.76
CA ASP A 116 -26.23 -12.70 3.84
C ASP A 116 -25.67 -13.16 5.22
N ASP A 117 -25.14 -12.17 5.95
CA ASP A 117 -25.09 -11.80 7.40
C ASP A 117 -25.15 -12.81 8.59
N ASP A 118 -24.23 -12.67 9.58
CA ASP A 118 -24.43 -12.05 10.93
C ASP A 118 -23.37 -12.45 12.01
N ASN A 119 -22.83 -11.43 12.73
CA ASN A 119 -22.35 -11.31 14.13
C ASN A 119 -21.05 -11.93 14.77
N MET A 120 -20.34 -10.99 15.47
CA MET A 120 -19.25 -10.92 16.50
C MET A 120 -18.96 -12.12 17.45
N ASP A 121 -17.81 -12.35 18.12
CA ASP A 121 -16.77 -11.48 18.75
C ASP A 121 -15.42 -12.23 19.04
N SER A 122 -14.43 -11.48 19.56
CA SER A 122 -12.95 -11.58 19.71
C SER A 122 -12.27 -12.68 20.56
N GLU A 123 -10.91 -12.73 20.50
CA GLU A 123 -9.95 -12.44 21.61
C GLU A 123 -8.46 -12.62 21.18
N SER A 124 -7.54 -11.99 21.93
CA SER A 124 -6.17 -11.52 21.59
C SER A 124 -5.00 -12.43 22.01
N CYS A 125 -3.76 -12.09 21.58
CA CYS A 125 -2.58 -11.96 22.47
C CYS A 125 -1.30 -11.48 21.75
N ASP A 126 -0.55 -10.63 22.48
CA ASP A 126 0.69 -9.90 22.15
C ASP A 126 1.98 -10.75 22.23
N ASN A 127 3.11 -10.16 21.81
CA ASN A 127 4.38 -10.19 22.56
C ASN A 127 5.34 -9.07 22.08
N ASP A 128 5.87 -8.34 23.05
CA ASP A 128 6.99 -7.39 22.93
C ASP A 128 8.34 -8.13 22.92
N ASP A 129 9.35 -7.53 22.30
CA ASP A 129 10.76 -7.86 22.57
C ASP A 129 11.59 -6.57 22.57
N ASP A 130 12.15 -6.23 23.74
CA ASP A 130 13.02 -5.08 23.97
C ASP A 130 14.43 -5.38 23.46
N ASN A 131 15.03 -4.44 22.71
CA ASN A 131 16.45 -4.47 22.39
C ASN A 131 17.10 -3.10 22.64
N GLU A 132 18.25 -3.12 23.32
CA GLU A 132 19.03 -1.93 23.69
C GLU A 132 19.57 -1.19 22.44
N GLU A 133 19.11 0.04 22.24
CA GLU A 133 19.50 0.91 21.14
C GLU A 133 20.90 1.49 21.32
N LYS A 134 21.82 1.16 20.41
CA LYS A 134 22.93 2.07 20.08
C LYS A 134 22.34 3.20 19.25
N GLU A 135 22.73 4.45 19.51
CA GLU A 135 22.35 5.59 18.65
C GLU A 135 22.68 5.25 17.19
N VAL A 136 21.63 4.98 16.41
CA VAL A 136 21.69 4.70 15.00
C VAL A 136 21.59 6.02 14.27
N GLU A 137 22.60 6.33 13.45
CA GLU A 137 22.46 7.41 12.48
C GLU A 137 21.38 7.02 11.46
N VAL A 138 20.26 7.75 11.48
CA VAL A 138 19.17 7.58 10.51
C VAL A 138 19.56 8.30 9.23
N VAL A 139 19.71 7.53 8.15
CA VAL A 139 20.16 8.07 6.86
C VAL A 139 19.24 7.58 5.75
N LEU A 140 18.68 8.52 5.00
CA LEU A 140 18.01 8.24 3.73
C LEU A 140 19.04 8.16 2.61
N GLN A 141 18.95 7.13 1.78
CA GLN A 141 19.90 6.86 0.70
C GLN A 141 19.18 6.70 -0.64
N VAL A 142 19.68 7.39 -1.66
CA VAL A 142 19.22 7.25 -3.06
C VAL A 142 20.21 6.37 -3.82
N TRP A 143 19.72 5.40 -4.58
CA TRP A 143 20.52 4.42 -5.30
C TRP A 143 20.16 4.40 -6.79
N ASP A 144 21.15 4.24 -7.67
CA ASP A 144 20.92 3.96 -9.09
C ASP A 144 21.07 2.47 -9.37
N PHE A 145 20.01 1.90 -9.91
CA PHE A 145 19.88 0.49 -10.22
C PHE A 145 19.83 0.20 -11.72
N SER A 146 20.04 1.21 -12.57
CA SER A 146 19.87 1.10 -14.03
C SER A 146 20.76 0.01 -14.63
N SER A 147 22.02 -0.09 -14.17
CA SER A 147 22.95 -1.11 -14.69
C SER A 147 22.52 -2.54 -14.33
N HIS A 148 22.02 -2.78 -13.11
CA HIS A 148 21.51 -4.07 -12.67
C HIS A 148 20.22 -4.45 -13.41
N LEU A 149 19.34 -3.48 -13.62
CA LEU A 149 18.09 -3.69 -14.35
C LEU A 149 18.37 -4.04 -15.82
N ASN A 150 19.30 -3.35 -16.47
CA ASN A 150 19.71 -3.66 -17.83
C ASN A 150 20.33 -5.07 -17.92
N ALA A 151 21.20 -5.43 -16.97
CA ALA A 151 21.79 -6.77 -16.92
C ALA A 151 20.72 -7.86 -16.74
N LEU A 152 19.70 -7.63 -15.91
CA LEU A 152 18.56 -8.55 -15.76
C LEU A 152 17.71 -8.64 -17.02
N ALA A 153 17.49 -7.51 -17.71
CA ALA A 153 16.72 -7.48 -18.95
C ALA A 153 17.41 -8.30 -20.05
N GLU A 154 18.73 -8.15 -20.20
CA GLU A 154 19.58 -8.88 -21.15
C GLU A 154 19.78 -10.35 -20.80
N ALA A 155 19.65 -10.73 -19.52
CA ALA A 155 19.74 -12.13 -19.10
C ALA A 155 18.61 -12.96 -19.74
N GLU A 156 18.98 -13.85 -20.67
CA GLU A 156 18.09 -14.88 -21.19
C GLU A 156 17.73 -15.89 -20.08
N SER A 157 16.64 -16.65 -20.27
CA SER A 157 16.13 -17.62 -19.30
C SER A 157 17.03 -18.83 -19.05
N ASP A 158 18.32 -18.75 -19.41
CA ASP A 158 19.20 -19.90 -19.44
C ASP A 158 19.56 -20.34 -18.01
N ARG A 159 19.02 -21.50 -17.66
CA ARG A 159 19.09 -22.12 -16.35
C ARG A 159 20.50 -22.66 -16.13
N SER A 160 21.46 -21.85 -15.69
CA SER A 160 22.70 -22.40 -15.07
C SER A 160 23.67 -21.39 -14.43
N GLN A 161 23.27 -20.20 -14.01
CA GLN A 161 24.15 -19.38 -13.14
C GLN A 161 23.46 -18.98 -11.85
N GLY A 162 23.50 -19.92 -10.90
CA GLY A 162 23.22 -19.66 -9.49
C GLY A 162 24.38 -18.92 -8.85
N ALA A 163 24.31 -17.60 -8.85
CA ALA A 163 24.80 -16.74 -7.79
C ALA A 163 24.19 -15.35 -8.01
N SER A 164 23.36 -14.88 -7.06
CA SER A 164 23.02 -13.46 -7.01
C SER A 164 24.33 -12.69 -6.84
N ALA A 165 24.72 -11.92 -7.86
CA ALA A 165 25.92 -11.10 -7.77
C ALA A 165 25.65 -9.96 -6.77
N VAL A 166 26.10 -10.13 -5.53
CA VAL A 166 26.11 -9.04 -4.55
C VAL A 166 27.16 -8.04 -5.00
N SER A 167 26.71 -6.85 -5.36
CA SER A 167 27.56 -5.75 -5.80
C SER A 167 27.55 -4.65 -4.75
N ASN A 168 28.74 -4.30 -4.27
CA ASN A 168 28.90 -3.23 -3.30
C ASN A 168 28.99 -1.90 -4.04
N HIS A 169 27.86 -1.21 -4.19
CA HIS A 169 27.81 0.16 -4.70
C HIS A 169 27.69 1.16 -3.55
N SER A 170 28.14 2.39 -3.78
CA SER A 170 27.81 3.53 -2.91
C SER A 170 26.47 4.13 -3.37
N PRO A 171 25.62 4.61 -2.44
CA PRO A 171 24.44 5.37 -2.83
C PRO A 171 24.86 6.64 -3.60
N LEU A 172 24.01 7.07 -4.52
CA LEU A 172 24.14 8.33 -5.24
C LEU A 172 24.13 9.53 -4.29
N PHE A 173 23.25 9.48 -3.30
CA PHE A 173 23.05 10.57 -2.36
C PHE A 173 22.68 10.04 -0.98
N LYS A 174 23.10 10.76 0.06
CA LYS A 174 22.80 10.45 1.47
C LYS A 174 22.29 11.71 2.16
N PHE A 175 21.32 11.53 3.04
CA PHE A 175 20.74 12.59 3.84
C PHE A 175 20.52 12.10 5.27
N GLY A 176 21.08 12.81 6.25
CA GLY A 176 21.08 12.41 7.66
C GLY A 176 20.45 13.45 8.60
N GLU A 177 19.59 14.33 8.09
CA GLU A 177 18.94 15.36 8.92
C GLU A 177 17.57 14.92 9.48
N HIS A 178 17.10 13.72 9.12
CA HIS A 178 15.93 13.12 9.77
C HIS A 178 16.20 12.91 11.26
N LYS A 179 15.21 13.19 12.09
CA LYS A 179 15.37 13.13 13.57
C LYS A 179 15.16 11.74 14.14
N ASP A 180 14.58 10.85 13.35
CA ASP A 180 14.20 9.49 13.72
C ASP A 180 13.95 8.69 12.43
N GLU A 181 13.76 7.39 12.55
CA GLU A 181 13.36 6.54 11.41
C GLU A 181 12.00 6.96 10.83
N GLY A 182 11.62 6.36 9.70
CA GLY A 182 10.37 6.68 9.06
C GLY A 182 9.97 5.67 7.99
N TYR A 183 8.66 5.61 7.74
CA TYR A 183 8.04 4.73 6.75
C TYR A 183 7.61 5.49 5.49
N ALA A 184 7.29 6.77 5.64
CA ALA A 184 6.69 7.58 4.58
C ALA A 184 7.71 8.07 3.54
N ILE A 185 7.58 7.62 2.30
CA ILE A 185 8.34 8.11 1.16
C ILE A 185 7.51 8.06 -0.12
N ASP A 186 7.55 9.11 -0.96
CA ASP A 186 6.90 9.07 -2.27
C ASP A 186 7.63 9.90 -3.32
N TRP A 187 7.74 9.35 -4.54
CA TRP A 187 8.33 10.02 -5.69
C TRP A 187 7.26 10.79 -6.46
N SER A 188 7.57 12.01 -6.88
CA SER A 188 6.66 12.82 -7.68
C SER A 188 6.39 12.13 -9.03
N PRO A 189 5.13 11.90 -9.41
CA PRO A 189 4.81 11.36 -10.73
C PRO A 189 4.95 12.42 -11.84
N HIS A 190 5.19 13.68 -11.49
CA HIS A 190 5.21 14.80 -12.42
C HIS A 190 6.62 15.32 -12.71
N ILE A 191 7.52 15.25 -11.73
CA ILE A 191 8.85 15.84 -11.81
C ILE A 191 9.88 14.75 -11.49
N PRO A 192 10.61 14.25 -12.51
CA PRO A 192 11.62 13.23 -12.32
C PRO A 192 12.64 13.65 -11.26
N GLY A 193 12.91 12.76 -10.30
CA GLY A 193 13.85 13.02 -9.22
C GLY A 193 13.27 13.75 -8.01
N ARG A 194 12.09 14.37 -8.09
CA ARG A 194 11.47 14.97 -6.90
C ARG A 194 10.91 13.87 -5.99
N LEU A 195 11.19 13.94 -4.69
CA LEU A 195 10.60 13.04 -3.69
C LEU A 195 10.26 13.78 -2.39
N VAL A 196 9.42 13.15 -1.57
CA VAL A 196 9.15 13.56 -0.19
C VAL A 196 9.48 12.40 0.75
N SER A 197 10.03 12.71 1.91
CA SER A 197 10.31 11.75 2.98
C SER A 197 9.83 12.26 4.32
N GLY A 198 9.40 11.36 5.21
CA GLY A 198 8.88 11.67 6.53
C GLY A 198 9.54 10.84 7.61
N ASP A 199 9.49 11.31 8.86
CA ASP A 199 9.98 10.57 10.02
C ASP A 199 8.96 10.49 11.17
N CYS A 200 9.29 9.63 12.13
CA CYS A 200 8.51 9.39 13.34
C CYS A 200 8.48 10.59 14.30
N LYS A 201 9.26 11.64 14.02
CA LYS A 201 9.29 12.90 14.75
C LYS A 201 8.71 14.05 13.93
N ASN A 202 7.74 13.75 13.07
CA ASN A 202 6.89 14.68 12.31
C ASN A 202 7.58 15.56 11.26
N SER A 203 8.85 15.32 10.97
CA SER A 203 9.60 16.11 9.99
C SER A 203 9.31 15.59 8.59
N ILE A 204 8.96 16.50 7.68
CA ILE A 204 8.67 16.19 6.29
C ILE A 204 9.69 16.92 5.41
N HIS A 205 10.55 16.20 4.70
CA HIS A 205 11.56 16.78 3.84
C HIS A 205 11.13 16.72 2.38
N LEU A 206 11.18 17.86 1.70
CA LEU A 206 11.01 17.96 0.25
C LEU A 206 12.38 17.96 -0.42
N TRP A 207 12.53 17.10 -1.41
CA TRP A 207 13.76 16.91 -2.14
C TRP A 207 13.56 17.40 -3.57
N GLU A 208 14.25 18.48 -3.91
CA GLU A 208 14.22 19.05 -5.25
C GLU A 208 15.47 18.62 -6.02
N PRO A 209 15.33 17.94 -7.17
CA PRO A 209 16.46 17.50 -7.96
C PRO A 209 17.17 18.72 -8.56
N THR A 210 18.50 18.76 -8.40
CA THR A 210 19.36 19.79 -9.01
C THR A 210 20.17 19.24 -10.18
N SER A 211 20.37 17.93 -10.22
CA SER A 211 20.89 17.13 -11.33
C SER A 211 20.38 15.69 -11.19
N ASP A 212 20.78 14.79 -12.10
CA ASP A 212 20.43 13.36 -12.05
C ASP A 212 20.98 12.63 -10.82
N THR A 213 21.91 13.26 -10.07
CA THR A 213 22.60 12.62 -8.93
C THR A 213 22.61 13.47 -7.66
N THR A 214 22.00 14.67 -7.68
CA THR A 214 22.07 15.62 -6.57
C THR A 214 20.72 16.26 -6.27
N TRP A 215 20.45 16.45 -4.99
CA TRP A 215 19.22 17.04 -4.48
C TRP A 215 19.49 18.24 -3.59
N ASN A 216 18.63 19.25 -3.68
CA ASN A 216 18.49 20.26 -2.65
C ASN A 216 17.39 19.81 -1.70
N VAL A 217 17.71 19.71 -0.41
CA VAL A 217 16.75 19.36 0.63
C VAL A 217 16.62 20.54 1.57
N GLU A 218 15.41 21.08 1.65
CA GLU A 218 15.09 22.24 2.47
C GLU A 218 14.78 21.85 3.94
N ASP A 219 14.73 22.82 4.86
CA ASP A 219 14.29 22.51 6.23
C ASP A 219 12.86 21.94 6.22
N PRO A 220 12.51 21.08 7.19
CA PRO A 220 11.32 20.27 7.10
C PRO A 220 10.04 21.11 7.15
N PHE A 221 9.01 20.60 6.49
CA PHE A 221 7.63 20.97 6.74
C PHE A 221 7.22 20.35 8.07
N ILE A 222 6.59 21.15 8.93
CA ILE A 222 6.11 20.72 10.24
C ILE A 222 4.63 21.08 10.34
N GLY A 223 3.80 20.12 10.75
CA GLY A 223 2.36 20.37 10.89
C GLY A 223 1.55 19.20 11.42
N HIS A 224 2.06 17.97 11.33
CA HIS A 224 1.58 16.84 12.13
C HIS A 224 2.07 16.94 13.57
N SER A 225 1.30 16.39 14.50
CA SER A 225 1.69 16.35 15.92
C SER A 225 2.33 15.04 16.34
N ALA A 226 2.42 14.06 15.44
CA ALA A 226 3.01 12.74 15.66
C ALA A 226 3.67 12.21 14.37
N SER A 227 4.12 10.95 14.40
CA SER A 227 4.76 10.25 13.28
C SER A 227 3.99 10.41 11.96
N VAL A 228 4.71 10.61 10.86
CA VAL A 228 4.14 10.66 9.51
C VAL A 228 4.32 9.29 8.88
N GLU A 229 3.20 8.64 8.56
CA GLU A 229 3.19 7.22 8.18
C GLU A 229 3.24 7.00 6.68
N ASP A 230 2.61 7.88 5.89
CA ASP A 230 2.57 7.73 4.43
C ASP A 230 2.38 9.08 3.70
N PHE A 231 2.78 9.10 2.43
CA PHE A 231 2.64 10.21 1.49
C PHE A 231 2.06 9.75 0.16
N GLN A 232 1.26 10.63 -0.45
CA GLN A 232 0.87 10.50 -1.85
C GLN A 232 0.93 11.85 -2.54
N TRP A 233 1.75 11.98 -3.57
CA TRP A 233 1.69 13.12 -4.48
C TRP A 233 0.34 13.17 -5.19
N SER A 234 -0.16 14.38 -5.41
CA SER A 234 -1.38 14.56 -6.17
C SER A 234 -1.22 14.00 -7.58
N PRO A 235 -2.19 13.23 -8.10
CA PRO A 235 -2.13 12.73 -9.47
C PRO A 235 -2.29 13.84 -10.52
N VAL A 236 -2.65 15.06 -10.12
CA VAL A 236 -2.99 16.16 -11.05
C VAL A 236 -2.22 17.47 -10.82
N ASP A 237 -1.79 17.79 -9.60
CA ASP A 237 -1.01 19.01 -9.32
C ASP A 237 0.42 18.64 -8.82
N PRO A 238 1.49 19.03 -9.55
CA PRO A 238 2.88 18.70 -9.20
C PRO A 238 3.39 19.34 -7.91
N CYS A 239 2.64 20.28 -7.34
CA CYS A 239 2.99 20.98 -6.10
C CYS A 239 2.18 20.52 -4.90
N VAL A 240 1.21 19.61 -5.09
CA VAL A 240 0.30 19.16 -4.02
C VAL A 240 0.63 17.73 -3.62
N LEU A 241 0.65 17.48 -2.31
CA LEU A 241 0.77 16.13 -1.74
C LEU A 241 -0.15 15.98 -0.53
N ALA A 242 -0.53 14.75 -0.26
CA ALA A 242 -1.26 14.33 0.94
C ALA A 242 -0.31 13.56 1.85
N SER A 243 -0.50 13.69 3.16
CA SER A 243 0.20 12.90 4.17
C SER A 243 -0.78 12.39 5.22
N CYS A 244 -0.46 11.28 5.86
CA CYS A 244 -1.19 10.77 7.01
C CYS A 244 -0.27 10.50 8.21
N SER A 245 -0.87 10.38 9.39
CA SER A 245 -0.13 10.38 10.65
C SER A 245 -0.85 9.62 11.76
N VAL A 246 -0.06 9.17 12.72
CA VAL A 246 -0.46 8.73 14.07
C VAL A 246 -1.38 9.73 14.78
N ASP A 247 -1.33 11.03 14.45
CA ASP A 247 -2.28 12.01 15.00
C ASP A 247 -3.75 11.82 14.52
N GLY A 248 -3.99 10.80 13.69
CA GLY A 248 -5.27 10.39 13.12
C GLY A 248 -5.78 11.35 12.04
N SER A 249 -4.93 12.26 11.56
CA SER A 249 -5.27 13.23 10.53
C SER A 249 -4.59 12.96 9.21
N ILE A 250 -5.23 13.47 8.16
CA ILE A 250 -4.66 13.62 6.82
C ILE A 250 -4.46 15.10 6.56
N LYS A 251 -3.31 15.47 6.02
CA LYS A 251 -2.98 16.86 5.68
C LYS A 251 -2.68 16.99 4.20
N ILE A 252 -3.14 18.11 3.63
CA ILE A 252 -2.86 18.47 2.24
C ILE A 252 -1.87 19.62 2.25
N TRP A 253 -0.78 19.47 1.51
CA TRP A 253 0.31 20.43 1.43
C TRP A 253 0.40 21.00 0.03
N ASP A 254 0.83 22.25 -0.06
CA ASP A 254 1.20 22.90 -1.31
C ASP A 254 2.63 23.39 -1.15
N THR A 255 3.56 22.81 -1.91
CA THR A 255 5.00 23.08 -1.79
C THR A 255 5.36 24.52 -2.17
N ARG A 256 4.46 25.25 -2.83
CA ARG A 256 4.63 26.68 -3.17
C ARG A 256 4.31 27.61 -1.99
N LYS A 257 3.57 27.12 -1.00
CA LYS A 257 3.12 27.91 0.16
C LYS A 257 4.12 27.81 1.31
N LYS A 258 3.85 28.55 2.39
CA LYS A 258 4.57 28.39 3.66
C LYS A 258 4.55 26.92 4.05
N ARG A 259 5.63 26.45 4.70
CA ARG A 259 5.85 25.05 5.13
C ARG A 259 4.87 24.60 6.23
N SER A 260 3.59 24.60 5.89
CA SER A 260 2.44 24.38 6.75
C SER A 260 1.30 23.80 5.91
N PRO A 261 0.43 22.96 6.51
CA PRO A 261 -0.64 22.31 5.77
C PRO A 261 -1.67 23.33 5.26
N THR A 262 -2.14 23.15 4.04
CA THR A 262 -3.19 23.96 3.41
C THR A 262 -4.60 23.49 3.78
N ALA A 263 -4.71 22.21 4.17
CA ALA A 263 -5.91 21.62 4.70
C ALA A 263 -5.54 20.55 5.74
N THR A 264 -6.42 20.32 6.70
CA THR A 264 -6.30 19.23 7.67
C THR A 264 -7.66 18.58 7.81
N MET A 265 -7.67 17.25 7.76
CA MET A 265 -8.85 16.41 7.86
C MET A 265 -8.64 15.40 8.96
N LYS A 266 -9.51 15.38 9.97
CA LYS A 266 -9.54 14.28 10.94
C LYS A 266 -10.21 13.08 10.26
N ALA A 267 -9.40 12.13 9.79
CA ALA A 267 -9.87 11.00 8.99
C ALA A 267 -10.32 9.84 9.88
N HIS A 268 -9.54 9.56 10.92
CA HIS A 268 -9.77 8.45 11.85
C HIS A 268 -9.61 8.90 13.31
N LYS A 269 -10.15 8.10 14.24
CA LYS A 269 -10.01 8.34 15.69
C LYS A 269 -8.64 7.92 16.20
N THR A 270 -8.11 6.86 15.60
CA THR A 270 -6.79 6.26 15.79
C THR A 270 -5.83 6.65 14.67
N ASP A 271 -4.64 6.10 14.71
CA ASP A 271 -3.51 6.31 13.83
C ASP A 271 -3.89 6.03 12.37
N VAL A 272 -3.44 6.90 11.45
CA VAL A 272 -3.63 6.67 10.00
C VAL A 272 -2.29 6.21 9.44
N ASN A 273 -2.21 4.94 9.05
CA ASN A 273 -0.96 4.31 8.64
C ASN A 273 -0.68 4.43 7.14
N VAL A 274 -1.74 4.52 6.33
CA VAL A 274 -1.61 4.45 4.87
C VAL A 274 -2.68 5.28 4.18
N ILE A 275 -2.32 5.88 3.05
CA ILE A 275 -3.23 6.61 2.17
C ILE A 275 -3.02 6.23 0.70
N SER A 276 -4.10 6.28 -0.08
CA SER A 276 -4.00 6.08 -1.53
C SER A 276 -4.86 7.08 -2.27
N TRP A 277 -4.21 7.90 -3.12
CA TRP A 277 -4.88 8.90 -3.93
C TRP A 277 -5.39 8.26 -5.22
N ASN A 278 -6.69 8.36 -5.46
CA ASN A 278 -7.29 7.81 -6.67
C ASN A 278 -6.81 8.59 -7.90
N ARG A 279 -6.09 7.91 -8.80
CA ARG A 279 -5.55 8.51 -10.02
C ARG A 279 -6.60 8.77 -11.11
N GLY A 280 -7.71 8.01 -11.11
CA GLY A 280 -8.82 8.18 -12.07
C GLY A 280 -9.87 9.19 -11.61
N ALA A 281 -10.04 9.35 -10.30
CA ALA A 281 -10.95 10.31 -9.67
C ALA A 281 -10.19 11.11 -8.61
N SER A 282 -9.43 12.13 -9.03
CA SER A 282 -8.49 12.89 -8.18
C SER A 282 -9.12 13.61 -6.98
N CYS A 283 -10.44 13.66 -6.89
CA CYS A 283 -11.15 14.12 -5.70
C CYS A 283 -11.20 13.09 -4.56
N MET A 284 -10.80 11.83 -4.80
CA MET A 284 -10.90 10.74 -3.82
C MET A 284 -9.56 10.37 -3.21
N LEU A 285 -9.56 10.24 -1.89
CA LEU A 285 -8.44 9.73 -1.12
C LEU A 285 -8.93 8.60 -0.22
N ALA A 286 -8.30 7.44 -0.29
CA ALA A 286 -8.52 6.33 0.62
C ALA A 286 -7.51 6.43 1.78
N SER A 287 -7.88 5.98 2.97
CA SER A 287 -7.01 5.99 4.15
C SER A 287 -7.31 4.83 5.10
N GLY A 288 -6.29 4.15 5.59
CA GLY A 288 -6.40 3.01 6.50
C GLY A 288 -5.89 3.34 7.91
N SER A 289 -6.45 2.68 8.92
CA SER A 289 -6.17 2.94 10.33
C SER A 289 -5.90 1.67 11.14
N ASP A 290 -5.22 1.85 12.28
CA ASP A 290 -4.97 0.82 13.29
C ASP A 290 -6.23 0.16 13.84
N ASP A 291 -7.37 0.86 13.83
CA ASP A 291 -8.66 0.28 14.26
C ASP A 291 -9.21 -0.76 13.27
N GLY A 292 -8.48 -1.05 12.19
CA GLY A 292 -8.89 -2.01 11.16
C GLY A 292 -9.92 -1.45 10.19
N ALA A 293 -10.22 -0.15 10.26
CA ALA A 293 -11.03 0.52 9.28
C ALA A 293 -10.19 1.11 8.15
N PHE A 294 -10.77 1.17 6.97
CA PHE A 294 -10.35 2.15 5.97
C PHE A 294 -11.53 2.97 5.51
N SER A 295 -11.26 4.21 5.12
CA SER A 295 -12.27 5.15 4.64
C SER A 295 -11.88 5.77 3.31
N ILE A 296 -12.88 6.15 2.51
CA ILE A 296 -12.71 6.95 1.29
C ILE A 296 -13.35 8.31 1.51
N GLN A 297 -12.61 9.36 1.18
CA GLN A 297 -12.94 10.75 1.46
C GLN A 297 -12.99 11.59 0.18
N ASP A 298 -13.93 12.53 0.09
CA ASP A 298 -14.02 13.54 -0.96
C ASP A 298 -13.25 14.81 -0.58
N LEU A 299 -12.11 15.01 -1.23
CA LEU A 299 -11.23 16.16 -1.04
C LEU A 299 -11.87 17.48 -1.47
N ARG A 300 -12.95 17.47 -2.25
CA ARG A 300 -13.67 18.70 -2.62
C ARG A 300 -14.41 19.29 -1.43
N VAL A 301 -14.81 18.49 -0.46
CA VAL A 301 -15.57 18.99 0.70
C VAL A 301 -14.63 19.45 1.81
N VAL A 302 -13.36 19.05 1.73
CA VAL A 302 -12.32 19.49 2.65
C VAL A 302 -12.13 21.00 2.47
N LYS A 303 -12.19 21.73 3.58
CA LYS A 303 -11.85 23.16 3.62
C LYS A 303 -10.35 23.31 3.35
N CYS A 304 -9.99 23.33 2.07
CA CYS A 304 -8.68 23.79 1.66
C CYS A 304 -8.66 25.31 1.79
N GLY A 305 -7.62 25.88 2.41
CA GLY A 305 -7.30 27.32 2.32
C GLY A 305 -6.87 27.74 0.90
N LEU A 306 -7.42 27.08 -0.11
CA LEU A 306 -7.36 27.42 -1.52
C LEU A 306 -8.68 28.12 -1.83
N ASN A 307 -8.59 29.30 -2.43
CA ASN A 307 -9.71 30.12 -2.84
C ASN A 307 -10.69 29.29 -3.69
N ARG A 308 -11.65 28.65 -3.04
CA ARG A 308 -12.89 28.22 -3.67
C ARG A 308 -13.87 29.35 -3.48
N ASP A 309 -14.49 29.74 -4.57
CA ASP A 309 -15.53 30.76 -4.58
C ASP A 309 -16.57 30.39 -3.52
N GLU A 310 -16.88 31.34 -2.64
CA GLU A 310 -17.80 31.14 -1.53
C GLU A 310 -19.18 30.64 -2.02
N GLU A 311 -19.51 30.94 -3.29
CA GLU A 311 -20.68 30.46 -4.03
C GLU A 311 -20.68 28.95 -4.26
N GLU A 312 -19.60 28.34 -4.76
CA GLU A 312 -19.53 26.88 -4.96
C GLU A 312 -19.64 26.12 -3.64
N GLN A 313 -19.05 26.66 -2.57
CA GLN A 313 -19.16 26.09 -1.23
C GLN A 313 -20.59 26.23 -0.67
N ALA A 314 -21.28 27.33 -0.98
CA ALA A 314 -22.66 27.56 -0.57
C ALA A 314 -23.63 26.65 -1.33
N GLU A 315 -23.49 26.52 -2.65
CA GLU A 315 -24.27 25.61 -3.48
C GLU A 315 -24.10 24.15 -3.04
N PHE A 316 -22.86 23.73 -2.74
CA PHE A 316 -22.61 22.37 -2.26
C PHE A 316 -23.23 22.11 -0.87
N LYS A 317 -23.18 23.09 0.05
CA LYS A 317 -23.86 22.99 1.35
C LYS A 317 -25.37 22.93 1.22
N VAL A 318 -25.96 23.60 0.23
CA VAL A 318 -27.41 23.52 -0.05
C VAL A 318 -27.75 22.12 -0.57
N LYS A 319 -26.99 21.58 -1.54
CA LYS A 319 -27.18 20.20 -2.05
C LYS A 319 -27.02 19.13 -0.97
N MET A 320 -26.04 19.27 -0.06
CA MET A 320 -25.85 18.35 1.07
C MET A 320 -27.00 18.42 2.09
N LYS A 321 -27.62 19.59 2.29
CA LYS A 321 -28.80 19.72 3.16
C LYS A 321 -30.06 19.08 2.58
N GLU A 322 -30.15 18.94 1.26
CA GLU A 322 -31.27 18.27 0.58
C GLU A 322 -31.17 16.73 0.66
N GLN A 323 -30.02 16.17 1.03
CA GLN A 323 -29.86 14.74 1.32
C GLN A 323 -30.39 14.42 2.74
N VAL A 324 -31.70 14.20 2.81
CA VAL A 324 -32.42 13.80 4.02
C VAL A 324 -32.04 12.36 4.40
N ASN A 325 -31.08 12.22 5.32
CA ASN A 325 -30.81 11.06 6.22
C ASN A 325 -29.33 10.88 6.61
N VAL A 326 -28.44 11.86 6.37
CA VAL A 326 -27.04 11.75 6.82
C VAL A 326 -26.99 11.76 8.37
N PRO A 327 -26.44 10.73 9.03
CA PRO A 327 -26.22 10.75 10.47
C PRO A 327 -25.39 11.99 10.85
N LYS A 328 -25.83 12.71 11.89
CA LYS A 328 -25.18 13.97 12.31
C LYS A 328 -23.71 13.81 12.73
N ASP A 329 -23.29 12.58 13.00
CA ASP A 329 -21.98 12.23 13.53
C ASP A 329 -20.96 11.86 12.42
N LEU A 330 -21.38 11.78 11.16
CA LEU A 330 -20.47 11.49 10.05
C LEU A 330 -19.90 12.78 9.44
N PRO A 331 -18.59 12.82 9.19
CA PRO A 331 -18.00 13.99 8.56
C PRO A 331 -18.45 14.11 7.09
N PRO A 332 -18.73 15.32 6.58
CA PRO A 332 -19.35 15.54 5.27
C PRO A 332 -18.49 15.12 4.07
N GLN A 333 -17.19 14.93 4.28
CA GLN A 333 -16.27 14.40 3.27
C GLN A 333 -16.31 12.87 3.13
N LEU A 334 -16.91 12.13 4.06
CA LEU A 334 -16.87 10.66 4.07
C LEU A 334 -17.77 10.07 3.00
N LEU A 335 -17.18 9.31 2.09
CA LEU A 335 -17.89 8.60 1.02
C LEU A 335 -18.11 7.13 1.37
N PHE A 336 -17.15 6.47 2.00
CA PHE A 336 -17.22 5.04 2.29
C PHE A 336 -16.37 4.70 3.51
N ILE A 337 -16.79 3.67 4.26
CA ILE A 337 -16.03 3.07 5.33
C ILE A 337 -16.14 1.54 5.25
N HIS A 338 -15.00 0.87 5.31
CA HIS A 338 -14.88 -0.57 5.48
C HIS A 338 -14.25 -0.84 6.84
N GLN A 339 -14.69 -1.90 7.51
CA GLN A 339 -14.23 -2.29 8.84
C GLN A 339 -13.95 -3.79 8.89
N GLY A 340 -13.28 -4.22 9.95
CA GLY A 340 -13.07 -5.64 10.24
C GLY A 340 -11.71 -6.20 9.84
N HIS A 341 -10.77 -5.35 9.41
CA HIS A 341 -9.36 -5.76 9.38
C HIS A 341 -8.76 -5.79 10.80
N LYS A 342 -7.64 -6.48 10.94
CA LYS A 342 -6.73 -6.36 12.08
C LYS A 342 -5.42 -5.77 11.60
N ASP A 343 -5.06 -4.58 12.10
CA ASP A 343 -3.78 -3.93 11.84
C ASP A 343 -3.51 -3.75 10.33
N LEU A 344 -4.20 -2.75 9.74
CA LEU A 344 -4.14 -2.47 8.30
C LEU A 344 -2.79 -1.85 7.93
N LYS A 345 -2.11 -2.47 6.96
CA LYS A 345 -0.74 -2.14 6.55
C LYS A 345 -0.64 -1.39 5.23
N GLU A 346 -1.28 -1.89 4.18
CA GLU A 346 -1.27 -1.25 2.85
C GLU A 346 -2.69 -1.02 2.35
N LEU A 347 -2.86 0.04 1.56
CA LEU A 347 -4.11 0.39 0.92
C LEU A 347 -3.80 1.02 -0.43
N GLN A 348 -4.32 0.47 -1.53
CA GLN A 348 -4.06 0.98 -2.87
C GLN A 348 -5.29 0.95 -3.76
N TRP A 349 -5.51 2.04 -4.50
CA TRP A 349 -6.42 2.05 -5.65
C TRP A 349 -5.85 1.23 -6.79
N HIS A 350 -6.68 0.40 -7.43
CA HIS A 350 -6.24 -0.32 -8.61
C HIS A 350 -6.03 0.64 -9.78
N PRO A 351 -4.84 0.67 -10.41
CA PRO A 351 -4.52 1.67 -11.43
C PRO A 351 -5.31 1.51 -12.74
N GLN A 352 -5.86 0.32 -13.00
CA GLN A 352 -6.56 0.00 -14.25
C GLN A 352 -8.06 -0.30 -14.10
N ILE A 353 -8.54 -0.52 -12.87
CA ILE A 353 -9.93 -0.93 -12.62
C ILE A 353 -10.54 0.17 -11.76
N PRO A 354 -11.29 1.11 -12.37
CA PRO A 354 -11.91 2.20 -11.65
C PRO A 354 -12.76 1.68 -10.49
N GLY A 355 -12.61 2.30 -9.31
CA GLY A 355 -13.37 1.95 -8.12
C GLY A 355 -12.85 0.76 -7.33
N MET A 356 -11.88 -0.01 -7.83
CA MET A 356 -11.31 -1.12 -7.08
C MET A 356 -10.24 -0.65 -6.10
N VAL A 357 -10.35 -1.14 -4.86
CA VAL A 357 -9.41 -0.90 -3.77
C VAL A 357 -8.88 -2.24 -3.27
N ILE A 358 -7.59 -2.28 -2.99
CA ILE A 358 -6.91 -3.42 -2.39
C ILE A 358 -6.35 -2.98 -1.04
N SER A 359 -6.59 -3.76 0.01
CA SER A 359 -6.01 -3.54 1.33
C SER A 359 -5.25 -4.77 1.80
N THR A 360 -4.19 -4.58 2.57
CA THR A 360 -3.50 -5.65 3.31
C THR A 360 -3.50 -5.32 4.79
N ALA A 361 -3.48 -6.36 5.60
CA ALA A 361 -3.55 -6.28 7.06
C ALA A 361 -2.93 -7.54 7.66
N ALA A 362 -2.76 -7.58 8.98
CA ALA A 362 -2.21 -8.75 9.67
C ALA A 362 -3.08 -10.02 9.48
N ASP A 363 -4.37 -9.86 9.16
CA ASP A 363 -5.32 -10.93 8.91
C ASP A 363 -5.46 -11.35 7.44
N GLY A 364 -4.77 -10.68 6.50
CA GLY A 364 -4.76 -11.03 5.09
C GLY A 364 -4.86 -9.82 4.16
N PHE A 365 -5.57 -9.99 3.05
CA PHE A 365 -5.81 -8.91 2.10
C PHE A 365 -7.24 -8.97 1.56
N ASN A 366 -7.81 -7.81 1.28
CA ASN A 366 -9.13 -7.68 0.66
C ASN A 366 -9.01 -6.99 -0.69
N ILE A 367 -9.88 -7.38 -1.62
CA ILE A 367 -10.07 -6.71 -2.91
C ILE A 367 -11.55 -6.41 -3.01
N LEU A 368 -11.92 -5.13 -3.08
CA LEU A 368 -13.33 -4.73 -3.12
C LEU A 368 -13.57 -3.57 -4.08
N MET A 369 -14.83 -3.45 -4.51
CA MET A 369 -15.33 -2.31 -5.28
C MET A 369 -16.50 -1.69 -4.50
N PRO A 370 -16.33 -0.51 -3.88
CA PRO A 370 -17.43 0.15 -3.19
C PRO A 370 -18.50 0.57 -4.21
N SER A 371 -19.75 0.16 -4.02
CA SER A 371 -20.84 0.43 -4.96
C SER A 371 -21.31 1.89 -4.92
N ASN A 372 -21.07 2.60 -3.82
CA ASN A 372 -21.55 3.96 -3.59
C ASN A 372 -20.65 5.07 -4.16
N ILE A 373 -19.53 4.72 -4.79
CA ILE A 373 -18.59 5.68 -5.38
C ILE A 373 -18.68 5.80 -6.90
N GLU A 374 -19.53 5.00 -7.56
CA GLU A 374 -19.64 4.92 -9.03
C GLU A 374 -19.90 6.30 -9.68
N ASN A 375 -20.71 7.15 -9.04
CA ASN A 375 -21.07 8.48 -9.56
C ASN A 375 -19.89 9.47 -9.67
N PHE A 376 -18.73 9.14 -9.08
CA PHE A 376 -17.53 9.99 -9.12
C PHE A 376 -16.45 9.43 -10.04
N LEU A 377 -16.63 8.21 -10.55
CA LEU A 377 -15.69 7.60 -11.48
C LEU A 377 -15.96 8.16 -12.90
N PRO A 378 -14.91 8.31 -13.72
CA PRO A 378 -15.11 8.60 -15.13
C PRO A 378 -15.92 7.49 -15.81
N ALA A 379 -16.78 7.88 -16.74
CA ALA A 379 -17.68 6.99 -17.49
C ALA A 379 -16.97 6.06 -18.47
#